data_AF-A0A7V8WEN5-F1
#
_entry.id   AF-A0A7V8WEN5-F1
#
_cell.length_a   1.000
_cell.length_b   1.000
_cell.length_c   1.000
_cell.angle_alpha   90.00
_cell.angle_beta   90.00
_cell.angle_gamma   90.00
#
_symmetry.space_group_name_H-M   'P 1'
#
loop_
_entity.id
_entity.type
_entity.pdbx_description
1 polymer ?
#
loop_
_entity_poly.entity_id
_entity_poly.type
_entity_poly.pdbx_seq_one_letter_code
_entity_poly.pdbx_strand_id
1 'polypeptide(L)' 'PALMVTDTAPFRYPWYHTAEDTPDRICYEPFAHVVDGLEHVAATLAGGL' A
#
# COMPACT_ATOMS: atom_id res chain seq x y z
N PRO A 1 2.16 -15.33 -12.04
CA PRO A 1 2.34 -13.90 -12.35
C PRO A 1 2.49 -13.12 -11.03
N ALA A 2 3.13 -11.96 -11.04
CA ALA A 2 3.26 -11.11 -9.85
C ALA A 2 3.15 -9.63 -10.24
N LEU A 3 2.59 -8.82 -9.33
CA LEU A 3 2.42 -7.38 -9.47
C LEU A 3 2.80 -6.70 -8.15
N MET A 4 3.46 -5.55 -8.23
CA MET A 4 3.75 -4.69 -7.08
C MET A 4 3.03 -3.36 -7.28
N VAL A 5 2.35 -2.89 -6.23
CA VAL A 5 1.71 -1.58 -6.19
C VAL A 5 2.39 -0.79 -5.08
N THR A 6 2.79 0.44 -5.39
CA THR A 6 3.46 1.36 -4.45
C THR A 6 3.01 2.79 -4.77
N ASP A 7 2.85 3.61 -3.74
CA ASP A 7 2.50 5.03 -3.84
C ASP A 7 3.72 5.91 -4.19
N THR A 8 4.92 5.37 -3.96
CA THR A 8 6.18 6.06 -4.16
C THR A 8 7.10 5.28 -5.10
N ALA A 9 7.86 6.03 -5.92
CA ALA A 9 8.96 5.44 -6.68
C ALA A 9 10.14 5.11 -5.75
N PRO A 10 11.05 4.20 -6.15
CA PRO A 10 12.17 3.78 -5.32
C PRO A 10 12.99 4.96 -4.76
N PHE A 11 13.27 4.91 -3.45
CA PHE A 11 14.09 5.89 -2.71
C PHE A 11 13.62 7.34 -2.79
N ARG A 12 12.30 7.59 -2.99
CA ARG A 12 11.73 8.94 -3.01
C ARG A 12 10.99 9.36 -1.75
N TYR A 13 10.84 8.46 -0.78
CA TYR A 13 10.27 8.76 0.53
C TYR A 13 11.37 9.30 1.47
N PRO A 14 11.32 10.59 1.88
CA PRO A 14 12.45 11.23 2.59
C PRO A 14 12.77 10.64 3.97
N TRP A 15 11.78 10.02 4.61
CA TRP A 15 11.91 9.46 5.95
C TRP A 15 12.24 7.96 5.92
N TYR A 16 12.54 7.40 4.74
CA TYR A 16 12.83 5.98 4.58
C TYR A 16 14.02 5.53 5.45
N HIS A 17 13.80 4.54 6.31
CA HIS A 17 14.78 4.02 7.29
C HIS A 17 15.33 5.08 8.26
N THR A 18 14.50 6.04 8.65
CA THR A 18 14.86 7.01 9.70
C THR A 18 13.91 6.92 10.90
N ALA A 19 14.27 7.56 12.01
CA ALA A 19 13.41 7.59 13.21
C ALA A 19 12.14 8.44 13.01
N GLU A 20 12.13 9.28 11.97
CA GLU A 20 11.02 10.13 11.56
C GLU A 20 10.00 9.42 10.66
N ASP A 21 10.20 8.13 10.37
CA ASP A 21 9.21 7.27 9.72
C ASP A 21 8.11 6.87 10.71
N THR A 22 7.21 7.81 10.95
CA THR A 22 6.20 7.72 11.99
C THR A 22 4.78 7.59 11.38
N PRO A 23 3.80 7.03 12.12
CA PRO A 23 2.46 6.80 11.58
C PRO A 23 1.74 8.05 11.04
N ASP A 24 2.07 9.25 11.53
CA ASP A 24 1.54 10.52 11.02
C ASP A 24 1.96 10.85 9.58
N ARG A 25 2.95 10.14 9.02
CA ARG A 25 3.35 10.27 7.60
C ARG A 25 2.39 9.60 6.63
N ILE A 26 1.51 8.73 7.11
CA ILE A 26 0.57 7.97 6.27
C ILE A 26 -0.64 8.83 5.92
N CYS A 27 -0.97 8.89 4.62
CA CYS A 27 -2.25 9.38 4.14
C CYS A 27 -3.31 8.28 4.30
N TYR A 28 -3.94 8.20 5.47
CA TYR A 28 -4.82 7.08 5.84
C TYR A 28 -6.04 6.90 4.92
N GLU A 29 -6.64 7.98 4.43
CA GLU A 29 -7.83 7.87 3.57
C GLU A 29 -7.54 7.16 2.24
N PRO A 30 -6.58 7.61 1.41
CA PRO A 30 -6.21 6.85 0.22
C PRO A 30 -5.60 5.48 0.55
N PHE A 31 -4.95 5.31 1.69
CA PHE A 31 -4.45 4.00 2.13
C PHE A 31 -5.58 2.99 2.36
N ALA A 32 -6.69 3.40 2.99
CA ALA A 32 -7.86 2.55 3.19
C ALA A 32 -8.44 2.06 1.85
N HIS A 33 -8.57 2.96 0.86
CA HIS A 33 -9.04 2.57 -0.47
C HIS A 33 -8.15 1.52 -1.16
N VAL A 34 -6.83 1.59 -0.96
CA VAL A 34 -5.91 0.57 -1.49
C VAL A 34 -6.11 -0.77 -0.79
N VAL A 35 -6.32 -0.78 0.53
CA VAL A 35 -6.60 -2.00 1.30
C VAL A 35 -7.89 -2.67 0.80
N ASP A 36 -8.97 -1.91 0.64
CA ASP A 36 -10.24 -2.43 0.12
C ASP A 36 -10.09 -3.03 -1.29
N GLY A 37 -9.32 -2.35 -2.16
CA GLY A 37 -9.04 -2.87 -3.51
C GLY A 37 -8.20 -4.16 -3.49
N LEU A 38 -7.19 -4.25 -2.61
CA LEU A 38 -6.35 -5.44 -2.48
C LEU A 38 -7.12 -6.64 -1.90
N GLU A 39 -8.03 -6.39 -0.95
CA GLU A 39 -8.93 -7.42 -0.42
C GLU A 39 -9.78 -8.02 -1.54
N HIS A 40 -10.41 -7.17 -2.36
CA HIS A 40 -11.22 -7.62 -3.48
C HIS A 40 -10.41 -8.44 -4.49
N VAL A 41 -9.23 -7.95 -4.89
CA VAL A 41 -8.34 -8.66 -5.82
C VAL A 41 -7.92 -10.01 -5.27
N ALA A 42 -7.56 -10.09 -3.98
CA ALA A 42 -7.17 -11.35 -3.35
C ALA A 42 -8.34 -12.35 -3.33
N ALA A 43 -9.54 -11.90 -2.98
CA ALA A 43 -10.75 -12.74 -3.00
C ALA A 43 -11.07 -13.26 -4.41
N THR A 44 -11.00 -12.40 -5.43
CA THR A 44 -11.20 -12.80 -6.83
C THR A 44 -10.16 -13.83 -7.28
N LEU A 45 -8.88 -13.63 -6.98
CA LEU A 45 -7.82 -14.56 -7.35
C LEU A 45 -7.92 -15.92 -6.62
N ALA A 46 -8.48 -15.93 -5.42
CA ALA A 46 -8.77 -17.14 -4.66
C ALA A 46 -10.05 -17.88 -5.12
N GLY A 47 -10.84 -17.30 -6.04
CA GLY A 47 -12.11 -17.87 -6.51
C GLY A 47 -13.28 -17.68 -5.54
N GLY A 48 -13.20 -16.71 -4.64
CA GLY A 48 -14.21 -16.41 -3.62
C GLY A 48 -15.33 -15.45 -4.05
N LEU A 49 -15.31 -15.01 -5.32
CA LEU A 49 -16.31 -14.17 -5.98
C LEU A 49 -16.64 -14.73 -7.36
#